data_AF-A0AAU2FYS9-F1
#
_entry.id   AF-A0AAU2FYS9-F1
#
_cell.length_a   1.000
_cell.length_b   1.000
_cell.length_c   1.000
_cell.angle_alpha   90.00
_cell.angle_beta   90.00
_cell.angle_gamma   90.00
#
_symmetry.space_group_name_H-M   'P 1'
#
loop_
_entity.id
_entity.type
_entity.pdbx_description
1 polymer ?
#
loop_
_entity_poly.entity_id
_entity_poly.type
_entity_poly.pdbx_seq_one_letter_code
_entity_poly.pdbx_strand_id
1 'polypeptide(L)'
;MAIAVRKTLAVAMLALTASLLPAAGAEATSAMAPALRAPGLYCLANTWDTPKVSTKPCDAADRGQRWTISGQQISLRNAPAYCLANTWNAQDVSVKPCDPKDQGQYWTVSGQQLTLTYAPAYCFANAWNTPNLSTKPCDSADRGQRWVIFNDQISLAAA
;
A
#
# COMPACT_ATOMS: atom_id res chain seq x y z
N MET A 1 -46.19 50.79 11.30
CA MET A 1 -47.26 50.04 11.99
C MET A 1 -48.48 50.00 11.07
N ALA A 2 -49.16 48.85 10.94
CA ALA A 2 -50.44 48.71 10.23
C ALA A 2 -51.21 47.47 10.74
N ILE A 3 -52.54 47.45 10.53
CA ILE A 3 -53.55 46.56 11.14
C ILE A 3 -54.57 46.24 10.00
N ALA A 4 -55.33 45.14 9.90
CA ALA A 4 -55.96 44.25 10.90
C ALA A 4 -56.18 42.80 10.33
N VAL A 5 -56.48 41.73 11.10
CA VAL A 5 -57.82 41.21 11.52
C VAL A 5 -58.78 40.99 10.32
N ARG A 6 -59.45 39.85 10.04
CA ARG A 6 -59.68 38.53 10.70
C ARG A 6 -60.24 37.47 9.70
N LYS A 7 -60.16 36.16 10.08
CA LYS A 7 -61.08 35.01 9.81
C LYS A 7 -61.67 34.75 8.40
N THR A 8 -61.52 33.51 7.91
CA THR A 8 -62.56 32.43 8.01
C THR A 8 -61.98 31.04 7.65
N LEU A 9 -62.65 29.95 8.09
CA LEU A 9 -62.25 28.55 7.82
C LEU A 9 -62.73 28.04 6.46
N ALA A 10 -62.01 27.06 5.90
CA ALA A 10 -62.62 25.88 5.28
C ALA A 10 -61.62 24.71 5.29
N VAL A 11 -62.04 23.54 5.79
CA VAL A 11 -61.31 22.27 5.64
C VAL A 11 -61.86 21.55 4.42
N ALA A 12 -60.99 21.11 3.52
CA ALA A 12 -61.34 20.17 2.46
C ALA A 12 -60.27 19.05 2.42
N MET A 13 -60.64 17.87 2.90
CA MET A 13 -59.83 16.67 2.73
C MET A 13 -59.98 16.15 1.30
N LEU A 14 -58.86 15.89 0.63
CA LEU A 14 -58.78 15.06 -0.57
C LEU A 14 -57.85 13.89 -0.27
N ALA A 15 -58.44 12.72 -0.14
CA ALA A 15 -57.75 11.43 -0.15
C ALA A 15 -57.73 10.86 -1.59
N LEU A 16 -57.07 9.70 -1.76
CA LEU A 16 -56.74 8.99 -3.02
C LEU A 16 -55.54 9.59 -3.76
N THR A 17 -54.56 8.80 -4.23
CA THR A 17 -54.33 7.35 -4.14
C THR A 17 -52.83 7.07 -4.09
N ALA A 18 -52.39 6.10 -3.28
CA ALA A 18 -51.03 5.59 -3.35
C ALA A 18 -50.87 4.72 -4.60
N SER A 19 -49.98 5.12 -5.52
CA SER A 19 -49.55 4.31 -6.65
C SER A 19 -48.15 3.76 -6.38
N LEU A 20 -48.07 2.52 -5.89
CA LEU A 20 -46.83 1.77 -5.80
C LEU A 20 -46.39 1.37 -7.21
N LEU A 21 -45.32 1.99 -7.72
CA LEU A 21 -44.65 1.54 -8.94
C LEU A 21 -43.43 0.68 -8.56
N PRO A 22 -43.33 -0.58 -9.05
CA PRO A 22 -42.16 -1.42 -8.86
C PRO A 22 -40.91 -0.88 -9.56
N ALA A 23 -39.75 -1.39 -9.12
CA ALA A 23 -38.45 -0.94 -9.58
C ALA A 23 -38.20 -1.17 -11.08
N ALA A 24 -37.53 -0.20 -11.70
CA ALA A 24 -36.52 -0.44 -12.72
C ALA A 24 -35.27 0.32 -12.28
N GLY A 25 -34.27 -0.39 -11.76
CA GLY A 25 -33.02 0.23 -11.35
C GLY A 25 -32.31 0.79 -12.57
N ALA A 26 -32.04 2.10 -12.57
CA ALA A 26 -30.93 2.62 -13.35
C ALA A 26 -29.65 2.12 -12.66
N GLU A 27 -29.26 0.89 -12.95
CA GLU A 27 -27.96 0.36 -12.56
C GLU A 27 -26.92 1.29 -13.20
N ALA A 28 -26.30 2.12 -12.36
CA ALA A 28 -25.06 2.75 -12.73
C ALA A 28 -24.10 1.61 -13.00
N THR A 29 -23.86 1.31 -14.29
CA THR A 29 -22.74 0.50 -14.73
C THR A 29 -21.49 1.25 -14.31
N SER A 30 -21.06 0.94 -13.09
CA SER A 30 -19.70 1.18 -12.65
C SER A 30 -18.82 0.43 -13.64
N ALA A 31 -18.37 1.17 -14.66
CA ALA A 31 -17.21 0.79 -15.42
C ALA A 31 -16.14 0.51 -14.37
N MET A 32 -15.83 -0.77 -14.16
CA MET A 32 -14.87 -1.19 -13.15
C MET A 32 -13.59 -0.46 -13.49
N ALA A 33 -13.26 0.55 -12.67
CA ALA A 33 -11.93 1.15 -12.69
C ALA A 33 -10.96 -0.05 -12.64
N PRO A 34 -10.00 -0.15 -13.57
CA PRO A 34 -9.18 -1.33 -13.73
C PRO A 34 -8.60 -1.67 -12.36
N ALA A 35 -8.98 -2.86 -11.85
CA ALA A 35 -8.92 -3.14 -10.42
C ALA A 35 -7.58 -2.68 -9.84
N LEU A 36 -7.65 -1.69 -8.95
CA LEU A 36 -6.51 -1.22 -8.19
C LEU A 36 -6.03 -2.44 -7.40
N ARG A 37 -5.01 -3.11 -7.94
CA ARG A 37 -4.45 -4.37 -7.44
C ARG A 37 -4.07 -4.13 -5.99
N ALA A 38 -4.90 -4.64 -5.08
CA ALA A 38 -4.84 -4.22 -3.69
C ALA A 38 -3.48 -4.58 -3.07
N PRO A 39 -2.92 -3.72 -2.20
CA PRO A 39 -1.76 -4.11 -1.41
C PRO A 39 -2.11 -5.35 -0.57
N GLY A 40 -1.13 -6.20 -0.32
CA GLY A 40 -1.32 -7.48 0.36
C GLY A 40 -1.47 -8.69 -0.58
N LEU A 41 -1.25 -8.54 -1.89
CA LEU A 41 -1.12 -9.70 -2.81
C LEU A 41 0.28 -10.33 -2.74
N TYR A 42 1.33 -9.52 -2.92
CA TYR A 42 2.73 -9.97 -2.89
C TYR A 42 3.55 -9.16 -1.89
N CYS A 43 4.23 -9.86 -0.98
CA CYS A 43 4.98 -9.29 0.12
C CYS A 43 6.48 -9.53 -0.05
N LEU A 44 7.28 -8.56 0.41
CA LEU A 44 8.70 -8.72 0.64
C LEU A 44 8.92 -9.86 1.65
N ALA A 45 9.64 -10.90 1.22
CA ALA A 45 9.93 -12.08 2.00
C ALA A 45 11.43 -12.37 2.00
N ASN A 46 12.01 -12.51 3.19
CA ASN A 46 13.27 -13.19 3.37
C ASN A 46 13.06 -14.71 3.25
N THR A 47 13.98 -15.39 2.55
CA THR A 47 14.10 -16.84 2.67
C THR A 47 14.82 -17.12 3.99
N TRP A 48 14.08 -17.64 4.96
CA TRP A 48 14.50 -17.70 6.36
C TRP A 48 15.85 -18.41 6.57
N ASP A 49 16.65 -17.91 7.52
CA ASP A 49 18.05 -18.31 7.80
C ASP A 49 19.01 -18.13 6.60
N THR A 50 18.64 -17.33 5.59
CA THR A 50 19.50 -16.98 4.45
C THR A 50 19.53 -15.46 4.22
N PRO A 51 20.52 -14.91 3.51
CA PRO A 51 20.51 -13.49 3.12
C PRO A 51 19.53 -13.16 1.99
N LYS A 52 18.85 -14.14 1.39
CA LYS A 52 18.05 -13.93 0.18
C LYS A 52 16.72 -13.24 0.48
N VAL A 53 16.37 -12.23 -0.30
CA VAL A 53 15.02 -11.63 -0.33
C VAL A 53 14.35 -11.86 -1.68
N SER A 54 13.02 -11.83 -1.67
CA SER A 54 12.16 -12.00 -2.85
C SER A 54 10.77 -11.39 -2.60
N THR A 55 9.94 -11.26 -3.62
CA THR A 55 8.48 -11.17 -3.44
C THR A 55 7.84 -12.56 -3.58
N LYS A 56 6.84 -12.83 -2.76
CA LYS A 56 5.95 -14.00 -2.89
C LYS A 56 4.56 -13.65 -2.32
N PRO A 57 3.51 -14.49 -2.50
CA PRO A 57 2.19 -14.21 -1.96
C PRO A 57 2.23 -13.86 -0.47
N CYS A 58 1.47 -12.85 -0.05
CA CYS A 58 1.45 -12.44 1.36
C CYS A 58 0.82 -13.53 2.25
N ASP A 59 1.51 -13.86 3.34
CA ASP A 59 1.11 -14.84 4.33
C ASP A 59 1.42 -14.28 5.72
N ALA A 60 0.38 -14.09 6.54
CA ALA A 60 0.53 -13.57 7.89
C ALA A 60 1.27 -14.55 8.83
N ALA A 61 1.27 -15.85 8.53
CA ALA A 61 2.01 -16.86 9.28
C ALA A 61 3.50 -16.92 8.91
N ASP A 62 3.91 -16.36 7.76
CA ASP A 62 5.31 -16.41 7.34
C ASP A 62 6.19 -15.43 8.13
N ARG A 63 7.01 -15.99 9.02
CA ARG A 63 8.02 -15.24 9.79
C ARG A 63 9.01 -14.44 8.94
N GLY A 64 9.26 -14.86 7.69
CA GLY A 64 10.14 -14.18 6.73
C GLY A 64 9.52 -12.96 6.05
N GLN A 65 8.22 -12.73 6.20
CA GLN A 65 7.52 -11.53 5.71
C GLN A 65 7.28 -10.48 6.79
N ARG A 66 7.74 -10.72 8.03
CA ARG A 66 7.52 -9.81 9.16
C ARG A 66 8.72 -8.88 9.32
N TRP A 67 8.50 -7.58 9.13
CA TRP A 67 9.52 -6.53 9.11
C TRP A 67 9.21 -5.45 10.15
N THR A 68 10.26 -4.95 10.80
CA THR A 68 10.20 -3.78 11.68
C THR A 68 10.88 -2.61 10.97
N ILE A 69 10.24 -1.45 10.96
CA ILE A 69 10.85 -0.19 10.48
C ILE A 69 11.18 0.65 11.71
N SER A 70 12.46 0.96 11.90
CA SER A 70 12.95 1.76 13.02
C SER A 70 13.83 2.88 12.49
N GLY A 71 13.31 4.11 12.51
CA GLY A 71 13.93 5.24 11.81
C GLY A 71 14.08 4.94 10.31
N GLN A 72 15.32 4.82 9.86
CA GLN A 72 15.67 4.51 8.47
C GLN A 72 16.13 3.05 8.26
N GLN A 73 16.12 2.19 9.28
CA GLN A 73 16.47 0.78 9.11
C GLN A 73 15.20 -0.09 9.03
N ILE A 74 15.24 -1.07 8.13
CA ILE A 74 14.20 -2.08 7.95
C ILE A 74 14.81 -3.42 8.34
N SER A 75 14.37 -4.03 9.44
CA SER A 75 14.91 -5.28 9.97
C SER A 75 13.88 -6.40 10.01
N LEU A 76 14.32 -7.65 10.06
CA LEU A 76 13.44 -8.79 10.26
C LEU A 76 12.86 -8.74 11.67
N ARG A 77 11.52 -8.70 11.81
CA ARG A 77 10.86 -8.61 13.11
C ARG A 77 11.20 -9.79 14.02
N ASN A 78 11.32 -10.97 13.44
CA ASN A 78 11.65 -12.21 14.13
C ASN A 78 13.17 -12.46 14.25
N ALA A 79 14.01 -11.59 13.69
CA ALA A 79 15.47 -11.67 13.75
C ALA A 79 16.07 -10.24 13.68
N PRO A 80 15.82 -9.36 14.69
CA PRO A 80 16.02 -7.92 14.57
C PRO A 80 17.49 -7.47 14.44
N ALA A 81 18.44 -8.38 14.66
CA ALA A 81 19.86 -8.18 14.36
C ALA A 81 20.19 -8.21 12.85
N TYR A 82 19.20 -8.45 11.98
CA TYR A 82 19.36 -8.57 10.54
C TYR A 82 18.53 -7.52 9.79
N CYS A 83 19.20 -6.72 8.96
CA CYS A 83 18.65 -5.58 8.25
C CYS A 83 18.59 -5.83 6.73
N LEU A 84 17.55 -5.30 6.07
CA LEU A 84 17.48 -5.19 4.63
C LEU A 84 18.62 -4.26 4.16
N ALA A 85 19.45 -4.76 3.26
CA ALA A 85 20.65 -4.08 2.79
C ALA A 85 20.74 -4.12 1.26
N ASN A 86 21.02 -2.98 0.66
CA ASN A 86 21.63 -2.92 -0.66
C ASN A 86 23.13 -3.22 -0.55
N THR A 87 23.69 -3.90 -1.54
CA THR A 87 25.14 -3.94 -1.74
C THR A 87 25.56 -2.61 -2.37
N TRP A 88 26.34 -1.80 -1.64
CA TRP A 88 26.73 -0.47 -2.08
C TRP A 88 27.42 -0.48 -3.45
N ASN A 89 27.07 0.49 -4.31
CA ASN A 89 27.44 0.56 -5.73
C ASN A 89 26.98 -0.62 -6.62
N ALA A 90 26.09 -1.50 -6.13
CA ALA A 90 25.46 -2.57 -6.91
C ALA A 90 23.93 -2.49 -6.81
N GLN A 91 23.23 -3.28 -7.63
CA GLN A 91 21.77 -3.34 -7.64
C GLN A 91 21.22 -4.39 -6.65
N ASP A 92 22.08 -5.27 -6.13
CA ASP A 92 21.66 -6.38 -5.28
C ASP A 92 21.08 -5.89 -3.95
N VAL A 93 20.05 -6.61 -3.50
CA VAL A 93 19.41 -6.42 -2.21
C VAL A 93 19.31 -7.75 -1.48
N SER A 94 19.58 -7.71 -0.18
CA SER A 94 19.74 -8.89 0.67
C SER A 94 19.35 -8.55 2.11
N VAL A 95 19.43 -9.53 2.99
CA VAL A 95 19.42 -9.33 4.43
C VAL A 95 20.78 -9.73 4.99
N LYS A 96 21.35 -8.91 5.87
CA LYS A 96 22.63 -9.18 6.55
C LYS A 96 22.64 -8.53 7.94
N PRO A 97 23.63 -8.81 8.80
CA PRO A 97 23.70 -8.21 10.14
C PRO A 97 23.61 -6.69 10.10
N CYS A 98 22.82 -6.11 11.00
CA CYS A 98 22.63 -4.68 11.11
C CYS A 98 23.96 -3.99 11.50
N ASP A 99 24.44 -3.06 10.68
CA ASP A 99 25.67 -2.30 10.92
C ASP A 99 25.40 -0.80 10.73
N PRO A 100 25.54 0.04 11.77
CA PRO A 100 25.31 1.49 11.67
C PRO A 100 26.34 2.23 10.80
N LYS A 101 27.42 1.57 10.36
CA LYS A 101 28.39 2.13 9.39
C LYS A 101 28.02 1.83 7.93
N ASP A 102 27.08 0.91 7.71
CA ASP A 102 26.71 0.47 6.37
C ASP A 102 25.57 1.31 5.78
N GLN A 103 25.94 2.24 4.91
CA GLN A 103 25.03 3.13 4.20
C GLN A 103 23.98 2.37 3.36
N GLY A 104 24.25 1.14 2.93
CA GLY A 104 23.31 0.29 2.18
C GLY A 104 22.11 -0.20 2.99
N GLN A 105 22.10 -0.03 4.32
CA GLN A 105 21.02 -0.45 5.22
C GLN A 105 20.01 0.66 5.55
N TYR A 106 20.27 1.87 5.07
CA TYR A 106 19.44 3.05 5.36
C TYR A 106 18.48 3.31 4.21
N TRP A 107 17.20 3.14 4.51
CA TRP A 107 16.07 3.32 3.61
C TRP A 107 15.20 4.46 4.10
N THR A 108 14.85 5.38 3.21
CA THR A 108 13.84 6.41 3.46
C THR A 108 12.53 5.93 2.86
N VAL A 109 11.49 5.88 3.70
CA VAL A 109 10.10 5.60 3.28
C VAL A 109 9.43 6.93 3.01
N SER A 110 8.92 7.13 1.79
CA SER A 110 8.17 8.33 1.41
C SER A 110 6.98 7.96 0.53
N GLY A 111 5.76 8.13 1.06
CA GLY A 111 4.54 7.69 0.37
C GLY A 111 4.58 6.20 0.05
N GLN A 112 4.61 5.87 -1.24
CA GLN A 112 4.72 4.48 -1.73
C GLN A 112 6.16 4.10 -2.16
N GLN A 113 7.18 4.90 -1.89
CA GLN A 113 8.55 4.62 -2.29
C GLN A 113 9.45 4.28 -1.10
N LEU A 114 10.33 3.30 -1.29
CA LEU A 114 11.48 3.01 -0.44
C LEU A 114 12.73 3.40 -1.23
N THR A 115 13.45 4.43 -0.82
CA THR A 115 14.68 4.93 -1.48
C THR A 115 15.90 4.69 -0.61
N LEU A 116 17.08 4.47 -1.20
CA LEU A 116 18.32 4.48 -0.41
C LEU A 116 18.56 5.89 0.17
N THR A 117 18.65 6.01 1.49
CA THR A 117 18.84 7.30 2.18
C THR A 117 20.10 8.03 1.71
N TYR A 118 21.20 7.30 1.53
CA TYR A 118 22.48 7.86 1.08
C TYR A 118 22.62 7.92 -0.45
N ALA A 119 21.62 7.45 -1.20
CA ALA A 119 21.59 7.48 -2.66
C ALA A 119 20.13 7.64 -3.15
N PRO A 120 19.44 8.76 -2.84
CA PRO A 120 17.97 8.87 -2.97
C PRO A 120 17.45 8.83 -4.41
N ALA A 121 18.33 8.89 -5.42
CA ALA A 121 17.99 8.62 -6.81
C ALA A 121 17.67 7.13 -7.08
N TYR A 122 17.94 6.22 -6.14
CA TYR A 122 17.73 4.78 -6.29
C TYR A 122 16.59 4.28 -5.39
N CYS A 123 15.62 3.64 -6.03
CA CYS A 123 14.41 3.08 -5.42
C CYS A 123 14.53 1.56 -5.33
N PHE A 124 13.99 1.01 -4.24
CA PHE A 124 13.76 -0.42 -4.06
C PHE A 124 12.70 -0.90 -5.06
N ALA A 125 13.06 -1.88 -5.87
CA ALA A 125 12.29 -2.29 -7.04
C ALA A 125 12.12 -3.81 -7.12
N ASN A 126 10.88 -4.26 -7.28
CA ASN A 126 10.59 -5.57 -7.83
C ASN A 126 10.77 -5.55 -9.36
N ALA A 127 11.41 -6.58 -9.91
CA ALA A 127 11.34 -6.82 -11.35
C ALA A 127 9.95 -7.40 -11.67
N TRP A 128 9.13 -6.59 -12.35
CA TRP A 128 7.69 -6.83 -12.55
C TRP A 128 7.35 -8.26 -13.03
N ASN A 129 6.30 -8.86 -12.46
CA ASN A 129 5.89 -10.25 -12.66
C ASN A 129 6.95 -11.32 -12.28
N THR A 130 7.99 -10.98 -11.51
CA THR A 130 9.00 -11.93 -11.01
C THR A 130 9.14 -11.84 -9.50
N PRO A 131 9.71 -12.84 -8.80
CA PRO A 131 10.03 -12.72 -7.38
C PRO A 131 11.26 -11.83 -7.10
N ASN A 132 11.95 -11.34 -8.12
CA ASN A 132 13.27 -10.71 -7.97
C ASN A 132 13.17 -9.27 -7.47
N LEU A 133 14.18 -8.87 -6.69
CA LEU A 133 14.29 -7.56 -6.06
C LEU A 133 15.65 -6.94 -6.37
N SER A 134 15.69 -5.62 -6.43
CA SER A 134 16.90 -4.83 -6.73
C SER A 134 16.75 -3.39 -6.25
N THR A 135 17.82 -2.60 -6.32
CA THR A 135 17.74 -1.15 -6.42
C THR A 135 18.02 -0.69 -7.85
N LYS A 136 17.27 0.30 -8.32
CA LYS A 136 17.49 0.94 -9.64
C LYS A 136 17.03 2.41 -9.60
N PRO A 137 17.37 3.24 -10.60
CA PRO A 137 16.92 4.63 -10.64
C PRO A 137 15.40 4.77 -10.43
N CYS A 138 14.99 5.74 -9.63
CA CYS A 138 13.59 5.98 -9.31
C CYS A 138 12.80 6.41 -10.56
N ASP A 139 11.69 5.73 -10.82
CA ASP A 139 10.76 5.98 -11.90
C ASP A 139 9.32 5.92 -11.37
N SER A 140 8.61 7.03 -11.43
CA SER A 140 7.22 7.13 -10.98
C SER A 140 6.25 6.26 -11.80
N ALA A 141 6.60 5.90 -13.05
CA ALA A 141 5.81 5.02 -13.89
C ALA A 141 6.00 3.53 -13.52
N ASP A 142 7.11 3.17 -12.87
CA ASP A 142 7.37 1.79 -12.48
C ASP A 142 6.53 1.37 -11.27
N ARG A 143 5.58 0.47 -11.53
CA ARG A 143 4.74 -0.15 -10.49
C ARG A 143 5.54 -1.05 -9.55
N GLY A 144 6.66 -1.62 -10.00
CA GLY A 144 7.57 -2.44 -9.18
C GLY A 144 8.31 -1.64 -8.11
N GLN A 145 8.31 -0.31 -8.18
CA GLN A 145 8.87 0.58 -7.15
C GLN A 145 7.82 1.11 -6.15
N ARG A 146 6.56 0.70 -6.30
CA ARG A 146 5.47 1.14 -5.43
C ARG A 146 5.20 0.09 -4.36
N TRP A 147 5.35 0.49 -3.11
CA TRP A 147 5.24 -0.35 -1.93
C TRP A 147 4.26 0.26 -0.92
N VAL A 148 3.60 -0.59 -0.14
CA VAL A 148 2.75 -0.21 0.99
C VAL A 148 3.22 -0.99 2.20
N ILE A 149 3.37 -0.29 3.32
CA ILE A 149 3.62 -0.88 4.63
C ILE A 149 2.28 -0.97 5.36
N PHE A 150 1.95 -2.15 5.86
CA PHE A 150 0.70 -2.42 6.57
C PHE A 150 1.00 -3.43 7.68
N ASN A 151 0.68 -3.06 8.92
CA ASN A 151 1.19 -3.73 10.12
C ASN A 151 2.73 -3.87 10.05
N ASP A 152 3.23 -5.08 10.05
CA ASP A 152 4.64 -5.46 9.92
C ASP A 152 4.92 -6.21 8.60
N GLN A 153 4.13 -5.99 7.55
CA GLN A 153 4.39 -6.48 6.20
C GLN A 153 4.64 -5.31 5.24
N ILE A 154 5.49 -5.57 4.23
CA ILE A 154 5.82 -4.63 3.14
C ILE A 154 5.39 -5.30 1.84
N SER A 155 4.38 -4.75 1.14
CA SER A 155 3.80 -5.34 -0.07
C SER A 155 3.89 -4.40 -1.26
N LEU A 156 3.92 -4.95 -2.47
CA LEU A 156 3.73 -4.18 -3.69
C LEU A 156 2.36 -3.49 -3.68
N ALA A 157 2.36 -2.17 -3.95
CA ALA A 157 1.16 -1.32 -3.90
C ALA A 157 0.17 -1.58 -5.05
N ALA A 158 0.68 -2.14 -6.15
CA ALA A 158 -0.07 -2.66 -7.27
C ALA A 158 0.73 -3.87 -7.77
N ALA A 159 0.18 -5.07 -7.63
CA ALA A 159 0.88 -6.34 -7.86
C ALA A 159 0.18 -7.22 -8.91
#